data_AF-A0A357L0A3-F1
#
_entry.id   AF-A0A357L0A3-F1
#
_cell.length_a   1.000
_cell.length_b   1.000
_cell.length_c   1.000
_cell.angle_alpha   90.00
_cell.angle_beta   90.00
_cell.angle_gamma   90.00
#
_symmetry.space_group_name_H-M   'P 1'
#
loop_
_entity.id
_entity.type
_entity.pdbx_description
1 polymer ?
#
loop_
_entity_poly.entity_id
_entity_poly.type
_entity_poly.pdbx_seq_one_letter_code
_entity_poly.pdbx_strand_id
1 'polypeptide(L)'
;PDVEVIRSCRRLSSPDAGNLTFNRQRLRAEAQGLMRKARADILIWGEVRDGMANARIVSARKAPIVATELGERIVQVDEMEVTAPVALARPHAGLPDLKRLAIDLMAPAGEGGAERRAKVLATLETATDWLDASIIADRNYLRSLGKNQRASHWGAINAQLCYKYRVRGEAKMEKSDFLEADLHCRDALSQISKEHAPTEWATVMTNRSAIPMRLALFAGDVEERLRLVSEAEAILKDALAGLPENGAAMQRANIQRYLAAMLIYRSEIEMDRGDKRAADENFAKALELTEAALQYIDESSNPQAFGHLHQNLCVGLYRRAMRTGGEAAIPDLDAAIRRCTTARDALPINESPLDWGMIQNNLAVANAIKATFANKPAALEAAIAEFNRAEEAYRHDLYPAKWAEVEVNLGELHCNLARLTKDAAPIDPGLAHAEGALAEFMRFGVDAYANYARAVIANLQTCRADVAACKCSE
;
A
#
# COMPACT_ATOMS: atom_id res chain seq x y z
N PRO A 1 22.85 -10.49 9.12
CA PRO A 1 22.23 -11.74 8.64
C PRO A 1 20.72 -11.60 8.75
N ASP A 2 20.11 -11.28 7.63
CA ASP A 2 18.68 -11.15 7.47
C ASP A 2 18.05 -12.50 7.81
N VAL A 3 17.19 -12.56 8.83
CA VAL A 3 16.32 -13.72 9.01
C VAL A 3 15.23 -13.60 7.96
N GLU A 4 15.62 -13.90 6.73
CA GLU A 4 14.73 -13.96 5.59
C GLU A 4 14.13 -15.38 5.58
N VAL A 5 12.80 -15.48 5.55
CA VAL A 5 12.12 -16.78 5.48
C VAL A 5 12.20 -17.28 4.04
N ILE A 6 13.38 -17.74 3.63
CA ILE A 6 13.76 -17.93 2.21
C ILE A 6 12.93 -19.03 1.52
N ARG A 7 12.43 -20.05 2.24
CA ARG A 7 11.71 -21.19 1.64
C ARG A 7 10.87 -22.00 2.62
N SER A 8 9.60 -22.24 2.29
CA SER A 8 8.84 -23.40 2.77
C SER A 8 9.25 -24.62 1.96
N CYS A 9 9.66 -25.65 2.68
CA CYS A 9 9.86 -26.98 2.13
C CYS A 9 8.63 -27.85 2.42
N ARG A 10 8.49 -28.92 1.63
CA ARG A 10 7.50 -30.00 1.83
C ARG A 10 7.31 -30.28 3.32
N ARG A 11 6.06 -30.29 3.80
CA ARG A 11 5.72 -30.65 5.18
C ARG A 11 6.32 -32.03 5.48
N LEU A 12 7.27 -32.06 6.40
CA LEU A 12 7.86 -33.30 6.89
C LEU A 12 6.83 -33.99 7.78
N SER A 13 6.27 -35.11 7.31
CA SER A 13 5.36 -35.95 8.09
C SER A 13 6.13 -37.07 8.78
N SER A 14 5.84 -37.30 10.06
CA SER A 14 6.23 -38.56 10.70
C SER A 14 5.26 -39.65 10.20
N PRO A 15 5.73 -40.79 9.69
CA PRO A 15 4.88 -41.96 9.57
C PRO A 15 4.57 -42.54 10.95
N ASP A 16 3.46 -43.26 11.02
CA ASP A 16 2.88 -43.87 12.22
C ASP A 16 3.81 -44.84 12.96
N ALA A 17 3.50 -44.99 14.26
CA ALA A 17 3.91 -46.01 15.23
C ALA A 17 5.23 -46.77 14.94
N GLY A 18 6.34 -46.22 15.40
CA GLY A 18 7.67 -46.85 15.35
C GLY A 18 8.65 -46.22 16.34
N ASN A 19 9.91 -46.65 16.32
CA ASN A 19 10.96 -46.14 17.19
C ASN A 19 11.15 -44.62 17.02
N LEU A 20 10.75 -43.85 18.04
CA LEU A 20 10.81 -42.40 18.11
C LEU A 20 12.19 -41.83 17.79
N THR A 21 13.26 -42.47 18.28
CA THR A 21 14.64 -42.02 18.06
C THR A 21 15.05 -42.15 16.60
N PHE A 22 14.69 -43.27 15.97
CA PHE A 22 14.96 -43.51 14.55
C PHE A 22 14.19 -42.52 13.65
N ASN A 23 12.91 -42.31 13.96
CA ASN A 23 12.07 -41.35 13.24
C ASN A 23 12.62 -39.92 13.36
N ARG A 24 13.08 -39.53 14.56
CA ARG A 24 13.72 -38.23 14.80
C ARG A 24 15.01 -38.04 14.00
N GLN A 25 15.91 -39.02 13.99
CA GLN A 25 17.16 -38.93 13.22
C GLN A 25 16.90 -38.82 11.72
N ARG A 26 15.93 -39.59 11.21
CA ARG A 26 15.55 -39.54 9.79
C ARG A 26 14.94 -38.20 9.41
N LEU A 27 14.01 -37.68 10.21
CA LEU A 27 13.41 -36.36 10.03
C LEU A 27 14.47 -35.25 10.01
N ARG A 28 15.46 -35.32 10.90
CA ARG A 28 16.58 -34.40 10.93
C ARG A 28 17.40 -34.46 9.64
N ALA A 29 17.74 -35.65 9.17
CA ALA A 29 18.53 -35.83 7.95
C ALA A 29 17.79 -35.28 6.72
N GLU A 30 16.48 -35.50 6.65
CA GLU A 30 15.61 -34.97 5.61
C GLU A 30 15.53 -33.43 5.66
N ALA A 31 15.31 -32.87 6.85
CA ALA A 31 15.33 -31.43 7.10
C ALA A 31 16.66 -30.79 6.68
N GLN A 32 17.81 -31.36 7.08
CA GLN A 32 19.12 -30.87 6.67
C GLN A 32 19.34 -30.99 5.15
N GLY A 33 18.78 -32.00 4.51
CA GLY A 33 18.77 -32.12 3.05
C GLY A 33 18.03 -30.97 2.38
N LEU A 34 16.87 -30.60 2.90
CA LEU A 34 16.07 -29.46 2.45
C LEU A 34 16.80 -28.13 2.68
N MET A 35 17.37 -27.95 3.87
CA MET A 35 18.13 -26.75 4.25
C MET A 35 19.35 -26.54 3.35
N ARG A 36 20.11 -27.60 3.03
CA ARG A 36 21.24 -27.51 2.08
C ARG A 36 20.80 -27.03 0.70
N LYS A 37 19.68 -27.53 0.18
CA LYS A 37 19.12 -27.09 -1.11
C LYS A 37 18.63 -25.64 -1.07
N ALA A 38 18.18 -25.17 0.09
CA ALA A 38 17.69 -23.82 0.32
C ALA A 38 18.76 -22.83 0.77
N ARG A 39 20.00 -23.29 1.05
CA ARG A 39 21.04 -22.50 1.72
C ARG A 39 20.55 -21.87 3.03
N ALA A 40 19.77 -22.62 3.80
CA ALA A 40 19.15 -22.16 5.05
C ALA A 40 19.93 -22.64 6.29
N ASP A 41 20.01 -21.79 7.32
CA ASP A 41 20.66 -22.09 8.60
C ASP A 41 19.71 -22.74 9.63
N ILE A 42 18.41 -22.47 9.54
CA ILE A 42 17.35 -23.09 10.34
C ILE A 42 16.16 -23.47 9.45
N LEU A 43 15.52 -24.61 9.74
CA LEU A 43 14.20 -24.99 9.27
C LEU A 43 13.24 -25.05 10.47
N ILE A 44 12.15 -24.28 10.40
CA ILE A 44 11.04 -24.33 11.36
C ILE A 44 9.79 -24.79 10.62
N TRP A 45 9.10 -25.81 11.14
CA TRP A 45 7.80 -26.24 10.64
C TRP A 45 6.93 -26.72 11.79
N GLY A 46 5.62 -26.69 11.65
CA GLY A 46 4.75 -27.02 12.76
C GLY A 46 3.29 -27.19 12.38
N GLU A 47 2.48 -27.40 13.39
CA GLU A 47 1.03 -27.41 13.25
C GLU A 47 0.37 -26.66 14.39
N VAL A 48 -0.79 -26.09 14.09
CA VAL A 48 -1.63 -25.43 15.07
C VAL A 48 -2.65 -26.44 15.57
N ARG A 49 -2.76 -26.60 16.89
CA ARG A 49 -3.80 -27.42 17.51
C ARG A 49 -4.26 -26.75 18.80
N ASP A 50 -5.57 -26.67 18.99
CA ASP A 50 -6.20 -26.12 20.21
C ASP A 50 -5.72 -24.69 20.57
N GLY A 51 -5.52 -23.84 19.55
CA GLY A 51 -5.06 -22.46 19.74
C GLY A 51 -3.56 -22.30 20.01
N MET A 52 -2.78 -23.38 19.87
CA MET A 52 -1.36 -23.46 20.21
C MET A 52 -0.53 -23.92 19.01
N ALA A 53 0.67 -23.36 18.83
CA ALA A 53 1.58 -23.75 17.76
C ALA A 53 2.61 -24.80 18.22
N ASN A 54 2.53 -26.03 17.69
CA ASN A 54 3.56 -27.04 17.88
C ASN A 54 4.64 -26.87 16.80
N ALA A 55 5.78 -26.29 17.15
CA ALA A 55 6.88 -26.05 16.24
C ALA A 55 7.98 -27.11 16.38
N ARG A 56 8.55 -27.50 15.26
CA ARG A 56 9.74 -28.34 15.15
C ARG A 56 10.83 -27.52 14.50
N ILE A 57 12.04 -27.62 15.06
CA ILE A 57 13.17 -26.82 14.64
C ILE A 57 14.35 -27.74 14.35
N VAL A 58 14.98 -27.54 13.20
CA VAL A 58 16.25 -28.17 12.83
C VAL A 58 17.21 -27.09 12.38
N SER A 59 18.43 -27.11 12.89
CA SER A 59 19.51 -26.20 12.52
C SER A 59 20.56 -26.91 11.64
N ALA A 60 21.26 -26.13 10.83
CA ALA A 60 22.29 -26.64 9.92
C ALA A 60 23.44 -27.30 10.70
N ARG A 61 23.75 -26.76 11.89
CA ARG A 61 24.69 -27.31 12.87
C ARG A 61 23.92 -27.68 14.12
N LYS A 62 24.34 -28.74 14.84
CA LYS A 62 23.67 -29.13 16.08
C LYS A 62 23.72 -27.98 17.09
N ALA A 63 22.56 -27.42 17.42
CA ALA A 63 22.46 -26.33 18.36
C ALA A 63 22.53 -26.86 19.81
N PRO A 64 23.11 -26.11 20.76
CA PRO A 64 22.97 -26.43 22.18
C PRO A 64 21.51 -26.27 22.63
N ILE A 65 21.15 -26.88 23.76
CA ILE A 65 19.89 -26.58 24.43
C ILE A 65 19.94 -25.13 24.89
N VAL A 66 18.90 -24.35 24.59
CA VAL A 66 18.83 -22.93 24.96
C VAL A 66 17.63 -22.70 25.87
N ALA A 67 17.85 -21.97 26.96
CA ALA A 67 16.77 -21.42 27.77
C ALA A 67 16.30 -20.12 27.11
N THR A 68 15.03 -20.06 26.73
CA THR A 68 14.44 -18.85 26.14
C THR A 68 13.09 -18.57 26.76
N GLU A 69 12.70 -17.30 26.77
CA GLU A 69 11.34 -16.91 27.15
C GLU A 69 10.39 -17.12 25.98
N LEU A 70 9.17 -17.55 26.30
CA LEU A 70 8.07 -17.76 25.37
C LEU A 70 6.79 -17.34 26.10
N GLY A 71 6.20 -16.21 25.71
CA GLY A 71 5.25 -15.49 26.56
C GLY A 71 5.85 -15.14 27.93
N GLU A 72 5.17 -15.51 29.02
CA GLU A 72 5.62 -15.29 30.40
C GLU A 72 6.39 -16.49 31.00
N ARG A 73 6.83 -17.45 30.18
CA ARG A 73 7.47 -18.69 30.66
C ARG A 73 8.85 -18.87 30.07
N ILE A 74 9.81 -19.29 30.89
CA ILE A 74 11.12 -19.76 30.41
C ILE A 74 10.98 -21.24 30.02
N VAL A 75 11.32 -21.57 28.79
CA VAL A 75 11.30 -22.93 28.26
C VAL A 75 12.69 -23.36 27.80
N GLN A 76 13.00 -24.64 27.97
CA GLN A 76 14.21 -25.26 27.45
C GLN A 76 13.93 -25.77 26.04
N VAL A 77 14.76 -25.36 25.11
CA VAL A 77 14.57 -25.61 23.68
C VAL A 77 15.71 -26.48 23.20
N ASP A 78 15.37 -27.69 22.78
CA ASP A 78 16.28 -28.57 22.05
C ASP A 78 15.90 -28.59 20.56
N GLU A 79 16.88 -28.89 19.72
CA GLU A 79 16.66 -29.20 18.33
C GLU A 79 15.75 -30.44 18.23
N MET A 80 14.70 -30.37 17.39
CA MET A 80 13.68 -31.38 17.07
C MET A 80 12.29 -31.22 17.68
N GLU A 81 12.07 -30.49 18.78
CA GLU A 81 10.71 -30.32 19.32
C GLU A 81 10.59 -29.14 20.28
N VAL A 82 9.83 -28.12 19.87
CA VAL A 82 9.44 -27.02 20.73
C VAL A 82 7.93 -26.92 20.74
N THR A 83 7.32 -27.44 21.79
CA THR A 83 5.93 -27.14 22.09
C THR A 83 5.87 -25.75 22.71
N ALA A 84 5.76 -24.75 21.85
CA ALA A 84 5.62 -23.36 22.24
C ALA A 84 4.13 -23.02 22.38
N PRO A 85 3.64 -22.62 23.56
CA PRO A 85 2.29 -22.15 23.73
C PRO A 85 2.12 -20.77 23.08
N VAL A 86 2.07 -20.72 21.75
CA VAL A 86 1.79 -19.48 21.04
C VAL A 86 0.28 -19.33 20.95
N ALA A 87 -0.29 -18.40 21.73
CA ALA A 87 -1.71 -18.11 21.70
C ALA A 87 -2.08 -17.48 20.34
N LEU A 88 -2.61 -18.29 19.43
CA LEU A 88 -2.89 -17.89 18.04
C LEU A 88 -4.15 -17.03 17.88
N ALA A 89 -4.85 -16.73 18.98
CA ALA A 89 -5.87 -15.69 18.98
C ALA A 89 -5.30 -14.32 18.56
N ARG A 90 -3.96 -14.12 18.68
CA ARG A 90 -3.23 -12.96 18.15
C ARG A 90 -1.93 -13.41 17.46
N PRO A 91 -1.96 -13.82 16.18
CA PRO A 91 -0.80 -14.36 15.47
C PRO A 91 0.44 -13.44 15.48
N HIS A 92 0.21 -12.12 15.45
CA HIS A 92 1.26 -11.11 15.52
C HIS A 92 2.03 -11.08 16.84
N ALA A 93 1.41 -11.49 17.95
CA ALA A 93 2.06 -11.50 19.27
C ALA A 93 3.04 -12.67 19.44
N GLY A 94 2.87 -13.75 18.68
CA GLY A 94 3.69 -14.97 18.77
C GLY A 94 4.87 -15.08 17.80
N LEU A 95 4.85 -14.28 16.72
CA LEU A 95 5.92 -14.25 15.72
C LEU A 95 7.26 -13.71 16.26
N PRO A 96 7.27 -12.68 17.14
CA PRO A 96 8.49 -12.27 17.84
C PRO A 96 9.11 -13.39 18.67
N ASP A 97 8.30 -14.21 19.33
CA ASP A 97 8.77 -15.36 20.12
C ASP A 97 9.38 -16.45 19.23
N LEU A 98 8.76 -16.78 18.09
CA LEU A 98 9.33 -17.73 17.12
C LEU A 98 10.63 -17.20 16.49
N LYS A 99 10.75 -15.89 16.26
CA LYS A 99 11.99 -15.26 15.81
C LYS A 99 13.05 -15.31 16.91
N ARG A 100 12.73 -14.91 18.15
CA ARG A 100 13.62 -14.97 19.31
C ARG A 100 14.18 -16.38 19.49
N LEU A 101 13.30 -17.38 19.44
CA LEU A 101 13.63 -18.80 19.48
C LEU A 101 14.59 -19.23 18.37
N ALA A 102 14.32 -18.83 17.12
CA ALA A 102 15.22 -19.12 16.00
C ALA A 102 16.60 -18.49 16.20
N ILE A 103 16.66 -17.25 16.68
CA ILE A 103 17.92 -16.52 16.90
C ILE A 103 18.70 -17.14 18.06
N ASP A 104 18.04 -17.48 19.16
CA ASP A 104 18.67 -18.09 20.33
C ASP A 104 19.34 -19.41 19.98
N LEU A 105 18.76 -20.18 19.05
CA LEU A 105 19.34 -21.41 18.50
C LEU A 105 20.50 -21.15 17.52
N MET A 106 20.44 -20.10 16.71
CA MET A 106 21.47 -19.73 15.73
C MET A 106 22.69 -19.03 16.35
N ALA A 107 22.46 -18.24 17.39
CA ALA A 107 23.42 -17.35 18.04
C ALA A 107 23.22 -17.40 19.56
N PRO A 108 23.55 -18.53 20.22
CA PRO A 108 23.46 -18.67 21.66
C PRO A 108 24.31 -17.59 22.38
N ALA A 109 24.00 -17.32 23.65
CA ALA A 109 24.65 -16.25 24.41
C ALA A 109 26.19 -16.38 24.40
N GLY A 110 26.85 -15.44 23.72
CA GLY A 110 28.29 -15.36 23.49
C GLY A 110 28.63 -14.03 22.78
N GLU A 111 29.92 -13.75 22.57
CA GLU A 111 30.38 -12.48 21.99
C GLU A 111 29.75 -12.20 20.60
N GLY A 112 29.09 -11.05 20.46
CA GLY A 112 28.37 -10.63 19.25
C GLY A 112 26.99 -11.26 19.03
N GLY A 113 26.52 -12.13 19.94
CA GLY A 113 25.17 -12.72 19.89
C GLY A 113 24.07 -11.77 20.33
N ALA A 114 24.33 -10.91 21.32
CA ALA A 114 23.36 -9.93 21.83
C ALA A 114 23.05 -8.82 20.81
N GLU A 115 24.07 -8.32 20.11
CA GLU A 115 23.91 -7.30 19.06
C GLU A 115 23.16 -7.87 17.84
N ARG A 116 23.45 -9.11 17.44
CA ARG A 116 22.68 -9.83 16.41
C ARG A 116 21.23 -10.05 16.82
N ARG A 117 20.95 -10.39 18.08
CA ARG A 117 19.58 -10.51 18.62
C ARG A 117 18.83 -9.19 18.53
N ALA A 118 19.43 -8.10 19.01
CA ALA A 118 18.83 -6.77 18.95
C ALA A 118 18.51 -6.36 17.51
N LYS A 119 19.44 -6.57 16.58
CA LYS A 119 19.26 -6.24 15.16
C LYS A 119 18.14 -7.05 14.49
N VAL A 120 17.97 -8.33 14.83
CA VAL A 120 16.91 -9.17 14.22
C VAL A 120 15.53 -8.91 14.84
N LEU A 121 15.46 -8.64 16.15
CA LEU A 121 14.20 -8.29 16.80
C LEU A 121 13.65 -6.93 16.32
N ALA A 122 14.54 -6.03 15.91
CA ALA A 122 14.21 -4.74 15.30
C ALA A 122 13.77 -4.81 13.82
N THR A 123 13.57 -6.00 13.22
CA THR A 123 13.30 -6.11 11.76
C THR A 123 11.84 -6.00 11.34
N LEU A 124 10.89 -5.80 12.26
CA LEU A 124 9.47 -5.57 11.93
C LEU A 124 8.96 -4.34 12.67
N GLU A 125 9.46 -3.17 12.30
CA GLU A 125 9.09 -1.89 12.91
C GLU A 125 7.92 -1.23 12.20
N THR A 126 7.72 -1.57 10.92
CA THR A 126 6.77 -0.89 10.05
C THR A 126 5.67 -1.84 9.56
N ALA A 127 4.53 -1.29 9.16
CA ALA A 127 3.47 -2.07 8.52
C ALA A 127 3.96 -2.79 7.24
N THR A 128 4.91 -2.19 6.52
CA THR A 128 5.53 -2.76 5.32
C THR A 128 6.36 -4.01 5.64
N ASP A 129 7.06 -4.04 6.77
CA ASP A 129 7.82 -5.22 7.19
C ASP A 129 6.89 -6.40 7.52
N TRP A 130 5.76 -6.11 8.20
CA TRP A 130 4.73 -7.11 8.47
C TRP A 130 4.07 -7.62 7.19
N LEU A 131 3.85 -6.73 6.21
CA LEU A 131 3.35 -7.09 4.89
C LEU A 131 4.33 -8.01 4.15
N ASP A 132 5.62 -7.71 4.18
CA ASP A 132 6.68 -8.54 3.60
C ASP A 132 6.71 -9.95 4.21
N ALA A 133 6.69 -10.03 5.54
CA ALA A 133 6.63 -11.31 6.24
C ALA A 133 5.36 -12.11 5.87
N SER A 134 4.21 -11.43 5.74
CA SER A 134 2.95 -12.05 5.36
C SER A 134 2.98 -12.60 3.93
N ILE A 135 3.52 -11.85 2.98
CA ILE A 135 3.71 -12.30 1.58
C ILE A 135 4.57 -13.57 1.55
N ILE A 136 5.68 -13.57 2.30
CA ILE A 136 6.57 -14.72 2.35
C ILE A 136 5.84 -15.95 2.91
N ALA A 137 5.08 -15.79 4.00
CA ALA A 137 4.29 -16.86 4.60
C ALA A 137 3.27 -17.45 3.61
N ASP A 138 2.54 -16.61 2.88
CA ASP A 138 1.54 -17.04 1.91
C ASP A 138 2.16 -17.76 0.71
N ARG A 139 3.26 -17.23 0.14
CA ARG A 139 4.00 -17.91 -0.94
C ARG A 139 4.50 -19.28 -0.49
N ASN A 140 4.95 -19.35 0.75
CA ASN A 140 5.43 -20.57 1.36
C ASN A 140 4.31 -21.59 1.56
N TYR A 141 3.13 -21.14 1.98
CA TYR A 141 1.96 -21.99 2.04
C TYR A 141 1.52 -22.45 0.66
N LEU A 142 1.52 -21.55 -0.34
CA LEU A 142 1.17 -21.87 -1.73
C LEU A 142 2.04 -22.97 -2.33
N ARG A 143 3.36 -22.98 -2.02
CA ARG A 143 4.29 -24.06 -2.43
C ARG A 143 3.96 -25.42 -1.83
N SER A 144 3.32 -25.44 -0.65
CA SER A 144 2.87 -26.68 0.00
C SER A 144 1.53 -27.19 -0.52
N LEU A 145 0.77 -26.32 -1.20
CA LEU A 145 -0.50 -26.64 -1.80
C LEU A 145 -0.30 -27.05 -3.26
N GLY A 146 -0.68 -28.29 -3.62
CA GLY A 146 -0.84 -28.64 -5.03
C GLY A 146 -2.05 -27.91 -5.61
N LYS A 147 -1.88 -27.15 -6.70
CA LYS A 147 -2.95 -26.39 -7.40
C LYS A 147 -4.23 -27.22 -7.58
N ASN A 148 -4.08 -28.49 -7.97
CA ASN A 148 -5.21 -29.39 -8.24
C ASN A 148 -5.73 -30.13 -7.00
N GLN A 149 -4.97 -30.18 -5.91
CA GLN A 149 -5.36 -30.92 -4.70
C GLN A 149 -6.25 -30.10 -3.77
N ARG A 150 -6.07 -28.77 -3.76
CA ARG A 150 -6.86 -27.83 -2.94
C ARG A 150 -7.13 -26.53 -3.71
N ALA A 151 -7.75 -26.66 -4.87
CA ALA A 151 -8.06 -25.57 -5.81
C ALA A 151 -8.62 -24.30 -5.15
N SER A 152 -9.65 -24.43 -4.31
CA SER A 152 -10.26 -23.30 -3.59
C SER A 152 -9.27 -22.58 -2.65
N HIS A 153 -8.48 -23.33 -1.87
CA HIS A 153 -7.48 -22.72 -0.98
C HIS A 153 -6.36 -22.06 -1.78
N TRP A 154 -5.93 -22.69 -2.87
CA TRP A 154 -4.90 -22.14 -3.75
C TRP A 154 -5.38 -20.83 -4.41
N GLY A 155 -6.65 -20.76 -4.83
CA GLY A 155 -7.27 -19.54 -5.34
C GLY A 155 -7.35 -18.42 -4.29
N ALA A 156 -7.79 -18.75 -3.07
CA ALA A 156 -7.90 -17.78 -1.98
C ALA A 156 -6.54 -17.19 -1.55
N ILE A 157 -5.49 -18.01 -1.50
CA ILE A 157 -4.13 -17.52 -1.16
C ILE A 157 -3.58 -16.63 -2.28
N ASN A 158 -3.80 -16.99 -3.55
CA ASN A 158 -3.44 -16.12 -4.66
C ASN A 158 -4.22 -14.80 -4.65
N ALA A 159 -5.50 -14.80 -4.26
CA ALA A 159 -6.29 -13.58 -4.10
C ALA A 159 -5.70 -12.66 -3.02
N GLN A 160 -5.20 -13.24 -1.92
CA GLN A 160 -4.50 -12.48 -0.87
C GLN A 160 -3.15 -11.96 -1.35
N LEU A 161 -2.36 -12.77 -2.06
CA LEU A 161 -1.08 -12.34 -2.63
C LEU A 161 -1.27 -11.22 -3.66
N CYS A 162 -2.28 -11.31 -4.53
CA CYS A 162 -2.71 -10.25 -5.45
C CYS A 162 -2.89 -8.90 -4.71
N TYR A 163 -3.64 -8.89 -3.61
CA TYR A 163 -3.82 -7.70 -2.77
C TYR A 163 -2.51 -7.24 -2.13
N LYS A 164 -1.77 -8.15 -1.49
CA LYS A 164 -0.57 -7.83 -0.70
C LYS A 164 0.56 -7.27 -1.55
N TYR A 165 0.84 -7.88 -2.70
CA TYR A 165 1.85 -7.36 -3.63
C TYR A 165 1.43 -6.01 -4.21
N ARG A 166 0.14 -5.79 -4.52
CA ARG A 166 -0.34 -4.48 -4.96
C ARG A 166 -0.09 -3.41 -3.90
N VAL A 167 -0.48 -3.67 -2.65
CA VAL A 167 -0.28 -2.71 -1.53
C VAL A 167 1.20 -2.47 -1.28
N ARG A 168 2.04 -3.51 -1.37
CA ARG A 168 3.50 -3.34 -1.23
C ARG A 168 4.07 -2.50 -2.36
N GLY A 169 3.63 -2.73 -3.59
CA GLY A 169 3.99 -1.92 -4.75
C GLY A 169 3.58 -0.46 -4.59
N GLU A 170 2.41 -0.18 -3.99
CA GLU A 170 1.96 1.18 -3.65
C GLU A 170 2.84 1.83 -2.57
N ALA A 171 3.23 1.07 -1.54
CA ALA A 171 4.07 1.57 -0.46
C ALA A 171 5.53 1.83 -0.89
N LYS A 172 6.08 0.96 -1.75
CA LYS A 172 7.48 1.02 -2.20
C LYS A 172 7.67 1.73 -3.55
N MET A 173 6.57 2.05 -4.25
CA MET A 173 6.56 2.49 -5.66
C MET A 173 7.38 1.56 -6.56
N GLU A 174 7.13 0.26 -6.47
CA GLU A 174 7.92 -0.76 -7.17
C GLU A 174 7.13 -1.41 -8.32
N LYS A 175 7.62 -1.23 -9.55
CA LYS A 175 6.96 -1.75 -10.75
C LYS A 175 6.87 -3.27 -10.74
N SER A 176 7.90 -3.98 -10.25
CA SER A 176 7.90 -5.45 -10.22
C SER A 176 6.81 -6.02 -9.32
N ASP A 177 6.46 -5.33 -8.24
CA ASP A 177 5.42 -5.77 -7.31
C ASP A 177 4.03 -5.72 -7.94
N PHE A 178 3.75 -4.72 -8.77
CA PHE A 178 2.51 -4.65 -9.54
C PHE A 178 2.39 -5.79 -10.56
N LEU A 179 3.50 -6.16 -11.21
CA LEU A 179 3.52 -7.27 -12.15
C LEU A 179 3.30 -8.63 -11.43
N GLU A 180 3.95 -8.84 -10.30
CA GLU A 180 3.76 -10.05 -9.48
C GLU A 180 2.33 -10.12 -8.90
N ALA A 181 1.76 -8.98 -8.51
CA ALA A 181 0.36 -8.89 -8.10
C ALA A 181 -0.59 -9.39 -9.20
N ASP A 182 -0.40 -8.96 -10.46
CA ASP A 182 -1.29 -9.35 -11.57
C ASP A 182 -1.19 -10.84 -11.87
N LEU A 183 0.01 -11.44 -11.78
CA LEU A 183 0.18 -12.89 -11.86
C LEU A 183 -0.67 -13.61 -10.81
N HIS A 184 -0.60 -13.17 -9.56
CA HIS A 184 -1.40 -13.73 -8.48
C HIS A 184 -2.91 -13.48 -8.67
N CYS A 185 -3.32 -12.33 -9.19
CA CYS A 185 -4.74 -12.08 -9.48
C CYS A 185 -5.25 -13.04 -10.57
N ARG A 186 -4.49 -13.23 -11.65
CA ARG A 186 -4.84 -14.18 -12.74
C ARG A 186 -4.89 -15.62 -12.23
N ASP A 187 -3.94 -15.99 -11.39
CA ASP A 187 -3.93 -17.30 -10.75
C ASP A 187 -5.18 -17.50 -9.89
N ALA A 188 -5.52 -16.53 -9.03
CA ALA A 188 -6.75 -16.57 -8.25
C ALA A 188 -8.01 -16.71 -9.13
N LEU A 189 -8.11 -15.93 -10.19
CA LEU A 189 -9.23 -15.94 -11.15
C LEU A 189 -9.29 -17.24 -11.99
N SER A 190 -8.23 -18.05 -12.02
CA SER A 190 -8.27 -19.39 -12.61
C SER A 190 -9.03 -20.41 -11.75
N GLN A 191 -9.24 -20.11 -10.46
CA GLN A 191 -9.95 -20.97 -9.49
C GLN A 191 -11.23 -20.35 -8.95
N ILE A 192 -11.35 -19.02 -8.99
CA ILE A 192 -12.50 -18.25 -8.54
C ILE A 192 -13.22 -17.73 -9.79
N SER A 193 -14.49 -18.08 -9.99
CA SER A 193 -15.26 -17.67 -11.16
C SER A 193 -16.51 -16.89 -10.77
N LYS A 194 -17.00 -16.05 -11.70
CA LYS A 194 -18.23 -15.27 -11.50
C LYS A 194 -19.46 -16.16 -11.27
N GLU A 195 -19.48 -17.37 -11.82
CA GLU A 195 -20.61 -18.30 -11.70
C GLU A 195 -20.71 -18.94 -10.31
N HIS A 196 -19.57 -19.22 -9.67
CA HIS A 196 -19.53 -19.98 -8.42
C HIS A 196 -19.30 -19.09 -7.19
N ALA A 197 -18.60 -17.96 -7.36
CA ALA A 197 -18.23 -17.05 -6.28
C ALA A 197 -18.20 -15.59 -6.79
N PRO A 198 -19.35 -15.02 -7.20
CA PRO A 198 -19.41 -13.71 -7.87
C PRO A 198 -18.83 -12.57 -7.03
N THR A 199 -19.04 -12.58 -5.72
CA THR A 199 -18.54 -11.54 -4.80
C THR A 199 -17.03 -11.58 -4.62
N GLU A 200 -16.45 -12.76 -4.45
CA GLU A 200 -15.02 -12.99 -4.32
C GLU A 200 -14.32 -12.72 -5.65
N TRP A 201 -14.90 -13.20 -6.75
CA TRP A 201 -14.43 -12.92 -8.10
C TRP A 201 -14.37 -11.42 -8.37
N ALA A 202 -15.45 -10.68 -8.08
CA ALA A 202 -15.50 -9.23 -8.25
C ALA A 202 -14.49 -8.50 -7.35
N THR A 203 -14.21 -9.02 -6.15
CA THR A 203 -13.18 -8.48 -5.25
C THR A 203 -11.78 -8.64 -5.83
N VAL A 204 -11.46 -9.81 -6.38
CA VAL A 204 -10.17 -10.04 -7.07
C VAL A 204 -10.05 -9.18 -8.31
N MET A 205 -11.11 -9.07 -9.11
CA MET A 205 -11.15 -8.17 -10.28
C MET A 205 -10.94 -6.71 -9.87
N THR A 206 -11.57 -6.25 -8.78
CA THR A 206 -11.38 -4.89 -8.26
C THR A 206 -9.91 -4.66 -7.87
N ASN A 207 -9.29 -5.59 -7.14
CA ASN A 207 -7.87 -5.51 -6.82
C ASN A 207 -6.99 -5.51 -8.07
N ARG A 208 -7.31 -6.35 -9.05
CA ARG A 208 -6.59 -6.43 -10.32
C ARG A 208 -6.70 -5.12 -11.11
N SER A 209 -7.84 -4.45 -11.10
CA SER A 209 -8.05 -3.18 -11.84
C SER A 209 -7.13 -2.05 -11.38
N ALA A 210 -6.79 -2.02 -10.09
CA ALA A 210 -5.88 -1.03 -9.55
C ALA A 210 -4.44 -1.24 -10.06
N ILE A 211 -4.08 -2.43 -10.54
CA ILE A 211 -2.73 -2.72 -11.04
C ILE A 211 -2.41 -1.94 -12.32
N PRO A 212 -3.16 -2.04 -13.43
CA PRO A 212 -2.88 -1.23 -14.62
C PRO A 212 -3.00 0.27 -14.32
N MET A 213 -3.88 0.70 -13.41
CA MET A 213 -3.91 2.11 -12.96
C MET A 213 -2.56 2.54 -12.35
N ARG A 214 -1.94 1.71 -11.50
CA ARG A 214 -0.62 2.02 -10.91
C ARG A 214 0.52 1.88 -11.91
N LEU A 215 0.44 0.91 -12.83
CA LEU A 215 1.44 0.76 -13.90
C LEU A 215 1.47 1.97 -14.84
N ALA A 216 0.35 2.70 -14.98
CA ALA A 216 0.31 3.93 -15.77
C ALA A 216 1.24 5.03 -15.21
N LEU A 217 1.65 4.98 -13.94
CA LEU A 217 2.65 5.90 -13.39
C LEU A 217 4.05 5.69 -14.00
N PHE A 218 4.32 4.48 -14.51
CA PHE A 218 5.59 4.08 -15.12
C PHE A 218 5.54 4.00 -16.65
N ALA A 219 4.45 4.50 -17.24
CA ALA A 219 4.27 4.50 -18.68
C ALA A 219 5.10 5.64 -19.31
N GLY A 220 5.66 5.38 -20.50
CA GLY A 220 6.54 6.32 -21.17
C GLY A 220 5.82 7.47 -21.89
N ASP A 221 4.54 7.28 -22.20
CA ASP A 221 3.74 8.25 -22.96
C ASP A 221 2.25 8.24 -22.57
N VAL A 222 1.52 9.24 -23.08
CA VAL A 222 0.08 9.44 -22.83
C VAL A 222 -0.75 8.27 -23.35
N GLU A 223 -0.40 7.66 -24.48
CA GLU A 223 -1.21 6.61 -25.10
C GLU A 223 -1.08 5.29 -24.34
N GLU A 224 0.11 4.97 -23.84
CA GLU A 224 0.32 3.84 -22.94
C GLU A 224 -0.44 4.04 -21.62
N ARG A 225 -0.43 5.25 -21.05
CA ARG A 225 -1.25 5.60 -19.87
C ARG A 225 -2.74 5.36 -20.13
N LEU A 226 -3.27 5.86 -21.26
CA LEU A 226 -4.67 5.67 -21.65
C LEU A 226 -5.04 4.21 -21.86
N ARG A 227 -4.15 3.43 -22.49
CA ARG A 227 -4.36 1.99 -22.69
C ARG A 227 -4.50 1.27 -21.35
N LEU A 228 -3.63 1.58 -20.40
CA LEU A 228 -3.63 0.96 -19.06
C LEU A 228 -4.88 1.33 -18.27
N VAL A 229 -5.29 2.61 -18.23
CA VAL A 229 -6.54 2.99 -17.53
C VAL A 229 -7.78 2.44 -18.23
N SER A 230 -7.75 2.27 -19.55
CA SER A 230 -8.83 1.60 -20.29
C SER A 230 -8.93 0.11 -19.95
N GLU A 231 -7.79 -0.56 -19.74
CA GLU A 231 -7.75 -1.93 -19.23
C GLU A 231 -8.36 -2.01 -17.81
N ALA A 232 -8.00 -1.10 -16.92
CA ALA A 232 -8.58 -1.00 -15.58
C ALA A 232 -10.10 -0.82 -15.62
N GLU A 233 -10.59 0.08 -16.48
CA GLU A 233 -12.01 0.34 -16.68
C GLU A 233 -12.76 -0.90 -17.15
N ALA A 234 -12.20 -1.63 -18.11
CA ALA A 234 -12.80 -2.86 -18.61
C ALA A 234 -12.92 -3.92 -17.50
N ILE A 235 -11.87 -4.08 -16.67
CA ILE A 235 -11.89 -4.99 -15.52
C ILE A 235 -12.97 -4.60 -14.52
N LEU A 236 -13.12 -3.31 -14.18
CA LEU A 236 -14.15 -2.84 -13.25
C LEU A 236 -15.56 -3.00 -13.79
N LYS A 237 -15.77 -2.75 -15.08
CA LYS A 237 -17.08 -2.97 -15.73
C LYS A 237 -17.46 -4.45 -15.74
N ASP A 238 -16.51 -5.34 -16.01
CA ASP A 238 -16.74 -6.79 -15.95
C ASP A 238 -17.02 -7.23 -14.51
N ALA A 239 -16.26 -6.71 -13.53
CA ALA A 239 -16.52 -6.95 -12.11
C ALA A 239 -17.94 -6.56 -11.70
N LEU A 240 -18.40 -5.39 -12.15
CA LEU A 240 -19.73 -4.87 -11.86
C LEU A 240 -20.84 -5.71 -12.51
N ALA A 241 -20.64 -6.13 -13.76
CA ALA A 241 -21.57 -6.97 -14.52
C ALA A 241 -21.67 -8.40 -13.98
N GLY A 242 -20.60 -8.89 -13.34
CA GLY A 242 -20.57 -10.23 -12.73
C GLY A 242 -21.23 -10.31 -11.35
N LEU A 243 -21.62 -9.18 -10.74
CA LEU A 243 -22.34 -9.19 -9.46
C LEU A 243 -23.83 -9.54 -9.64
N PRO A 244 -24.44 -10.27 -8.70
CA PRO A 244 -25.87 -10.54 -8.72
C PRO A 244 -26.68 -9.25 -8.65
N GLU A 245 -27.82 -9.18 -9.35
CA GLU A 245 -28.72 -8.02 -9.33
C GLU A 245 -29.24 -7.74 -7.91
N ASN A 246 -29.60 -8.79 -7.18
CA ASN A 246 -30.06 -8.74 -5.80
C ASN A 246 -28.92 -9.11 -4.84
N GLY A 247 -28.59 -8.20 -3.91
CA GLY A 247 -27.49 -8.37 -2.96
C GLY A 247 -26.19 -7.69 -3.41
N ALA A 248 -25.10 -7.95 -2.68
CA ALA A 248 -23.76 -7.41 -2.96
C ALA A 248 -23.66 -5.87 -3.08
N ALA A 249 -24.54 -5.13 -2.40
CA ALA A 249 -24.57 -3.66 -2.44
C ALA A 249 -23.22 -3.03 -2.06
N MET A 250 -22.55 -3.58 -1.04
CA MET A 250 -21.21 -3.12 -0.63
C MET A 250 -20.16 -3.35 -1.72
N GLN A 251 -20.15 -4.52 -2.38
CA GLN A 251 -19.23 -4.81 -3.48
C GLN A 251 -19.50 -3.89 -4.67
N ARG A 252 -20.78 -3.64 -4.98
CA ARG A 252 -21.20 -2.72 -6.04
C ARG A 252 -20.69 -1.30 -5.78
N ALA A 253 -20.93 -0.78 -4.58
CA ALA A 253 -20.47 0.54 -4.16
C ALA A 253 -18.94 0.63 -4.17
N ASN A 254 -18.22 -0.41 -3.74
CA ASN A 254 -16.76 -0.43 -3.82
C ASN A 254 -16.26 -0.42 -5.27
N ILE A 255 -16.86 -1.19 -6.19
CA ILE A 255 -16.49 -1.17 -7.61
C ILE A 255 -16.77 0.21 -8.22
N GLN A 256 -17.93 0.81 -7.91
CA GLN A 256 -18.28 2.17 -8.35
C GLN A 256 -17.27 3.21 -7.85
N ARG A 257 -16.80 3.08 -6.60
CA ARG A 257 -15.73 3.92 -6.02
C ARG A 257 -14.43 3.80 -6.81
N TYR A 258 -13.97 2.58 -7.11
CA TYR A 258 -12.74 2.38 -7.91
C TYR A 258 -12.92 2.91 -9.35
N LEU A 259 -14.10 2.72 -9.94
CA LEU A 259 -14.42 3.24 -11.27
C LEU A 259 -14.39 4.77 -11.29
N ALA A 260 -14.92 5.43 -10.26
CA ALA A 260 -14.85 6.87 -10.12
C ALA A 260 -13.41 7.38 -9.97
N ALA A 261 -12.60 6.75 -9.11
CA ALA A 261 -11.18 7.11 -8.96
C ALA A 261 -10.40 6.93 -10.27
N MET A 262 -10.69 5.86 -11.02
CA MET A 262 -10.12 5.63 -12.35
C MET A 262 -10.53 6.72 -13.34
N LEU A 263 -11.80 7.12 -13.37
CA LEU A 263 -12.27 8.18 -14.27
C LEU A 263 -11.65 9.54 -13.97
N ILE A 264 -11.41 9.86 -12.69
CA ILE A 264 -10.63 11.05 -12.30
C ILE A 264 -9.23 10.99 -12.91
N TYR A 265 -8.53 9.86 -12.75
CA TYR A 265 -7.19 9.70 -13.29
C TYR A 265 -7.16 9.69 -14.82
N ARG A 266 -8.15 9.06 -15.47
CA ARG A 266 -8.32 9.10 -16.93
C ARG A 266 -8.53 10.53 -17.41
N SER A 267 -9.31 11.32 -16.69
CA SER A 267 -9.52 12.73 -17.02
C SER A 267 -8.21 13.54 -17.05
N GLU A 268 -7.33 13.31 -16.08
CA GLU A 268 -6.00 13.93 -16.07
C GLU A 268 -5.16 13.54 -17.29
N ILE A 269 -5.20 12.26 -17.70
CA ILE A 269 -4.48 11.81 -18.90
C ILE A 269 -5.09 12.40 -20.19
N GLU A 270 -6.42 12.49 -20.27
CA GLU A 270 -7.09 13.14 -21.41
C GLU A 270 -6.75 14.62 -21.50
N MET A 271 -6.55 15.29 -20.36
CA MET A 271 -6.03 16.66 -20.32
C MET A 271 -4.61 16.77 -20.87
N ASP A 272 -3.70 15.86 -20.48
CA ASP A 272 -2.35 15.79 -21.04
C ASP A 272 -2.38 15.55 -22.56
N ARG A 273 -3.37 14.80 -23.05
CA ARG A 273 -3.62 14.58 -24.49
C ARG A 273 -4.22 15.79 -25.20
N GLY A 274 -4.77 16.75 -24.46
CA GLY A 274 -5.47 17.92 -24.99
C GLY A 274 -6.98 17.72 -25.26
N ASP A 275 -7.56 16.58 -24.88
CA ASP A 275 -8.99 16.28 -25.04
C ASP A 275 -9.79 16.74 -23.83
N LYS A 276 -9.98 18.06 -23.73
CA LYS A 276 -10.71 18.70 -22.63
C LYS A 276 -12.15 18.20 -22.49
N ARG A 277 -12.79 17.84 -23.60
CA ARG A 277 -14.18 17.36 -23.60
C ARG A 277 -14.25 15.99 -22.94
N ALA A 278 -13.39 15.05 -23.35
CA ALA A 278 -13.33 13.73 -22.71
C ALA A 278 -13.00 13.84 -21.22
N ALA A 279 -12.09 14.75 -20.85
CA ALA A 279 -11.78 15.04 -19.46
C ALA A 279 -13.02 15.50 -18.65
N ASP A 280 -13.77 16.48 -19.16
CA ASP A 280 -14.96 17.01 -18.49
C ASP A 280 -16.07 15.94 -18.34
N GLU A 281 -16.29 15.13 -19.38
CA GLU A 281 -17.23 14.00 -19.35
C GLU A 281 -16.84 12.94 -18.30
N ASN A 282 -15.54 12.63 -18.19
CA ASN A 282 -15.03 11.68 -17.20
C ASN A 282 -15.17 12.19 -15.76
N PHE A 283 -14.91 13.48 -15.50
CA PHE A 283 -15.10 14.06 -14.16
C PHE A 283 -16.56 14.04 -13.73
N ALA A 284 -17.48 14.44 -14.61
CA ALA A 284 -18.91 14.41 -14.31
C ALA A 284 -19.36 12.99 -13.92
N LYS A 285 -18.94 12.00 -14.71
CA LYS A 285 -19.27 10.60 -14.46
C LYS A 285 -18.66 10.05 -13.17
N ALA A 286 -17.43 10.47 -12.83
CA ALA A 286 -16.81 10.09 -11.56
C ALA A 286 -17.60 10.59 -10.35
N LEU A 287 -18.07 11.84 -10.39
CA LEU A 287 -18.88 12.43 -9.32
C LEU A 287 -20.23 11.70 -9.19
N GLU A 288 -20.91 11.45 -10.32
CA GLU A 288 -22.19 10.71 -10.34
C GLU A 288 -22.05 9.30 -9.74
N LEU A 289 -21.01 8.55 -10.14
CA LEU A 289 -20.76 7.21 -9.63
C LEU A 289 -20.45 7.21 -8.13
N THR A 290 -19.73 8.22 -7.64
CA THR A 290 -19.37 8.32 -6.23
C THR A 290 -20.60 8.67 -5.38
N GLU A 291 -21.45 9.60 -5.82
CA GLU A 291 -22.73 9.92 -5.16
C GLU A 291 -23.69 8.71 -5.17
N ALA A 292 -23.74 7.96 -6.27
CA ALA A 292 -24.54 6.73 -6.33
C ALA A 292 -24.07 5.67 -5.33
N ALA A 293 -22.76 5.52 -5.14
CA ALA A 293 -22.21 4.57 -4.17
C ALA A 293 -22.52 4.95 -2.71
N LEU A 294 -22.64 6.25 -2.38
CA LEU A 294 -23.03 6.73 -1.05
C LEU A 294 -24.48 6.37 -0.67
N GLN A 295 -25.31 5.94 -1.61
CA GLN A 295 -26.66 5.44 -1.29
C GLN A 295 -26.65 4.09 -0.55
N TYR A 296 -25.53 3.37 -0.63
CA TYR A 296 -25.37 2.03 -0.05
C TYR A 296 -24.35 1.97 1.09
N ILE A 297 -23.58 3.05 1.28
CA ILE A 297 -22.49 3.14 2.25
C ILE A 297 -22.66 4.43 3.04
N ASP A 298 -22.84 4.28 4.34
CA ASP A 298 -22.88 5.37 5.31
C ASP A 298 -21.77 5.19 6.36
N GLU A 299 -21.51 6.24 7.12
CA GLU A 299 -20.46 6.25 8.14
C GLU A 299 -20.65 5.15 9.20
N SER A 300 -21.89 4.83 9.59
CA SER A 300 -22.17 3.83 10.62
C SER A 300 -22.00 2.40 10.12
N SER A 301 -22.26 2.15 8.83
CA SER A 301 -22.14 0.82 8.23
C SER A 301 -20.71 0.49 7.79
N ASN A 302 -19.98 1.46 7.25
CA ASN A 302 -18.58 1.26 6.85
C ASN A 302 -17.82 2.61 6.80
N PRO A 303 -17.24 3.06 7.94
CA PRO A 303 -16.53 4.33 8.03
C PRO A 303 -15.40 4.48 7.00
N GLN A 304 -14.68 3.39 6.73
CA GLN A 304 -13.56 3.40 5.79
C GLN A 304 -14.02 3.66 4.35
N ALA A 305 -14.99 2.88 3.86
CA ALA A 305 -15.49 3.06 2.51
C ALA A 305 -16.23 4.40 2.36
N PHE A 306 -16.94 4.83 3.40
CA PHE A 306 -17.57 6.15 3.46
C PHE A 306 -16.54 7.28 3.33
N GLY A 307 -15.46 7.22 4.11
CA GLY A 307 -14.36 8.19 4.04
C GLY A 307 -13.69 8.22 2.66
N HIS A 308 -13.43 7.06 2.05
CA HIS A 308 -12.86 6.99 0.69
C HIS A 308 -13.80 7.55 -0.39
N LEU A 309 -15.12 7.35 -0.27
CA LEU A 309 -16.10 7.95 -1.19
C LEU A 309 -16.10 9.48 -1.08
N HIS A 310 -16.09 10.01 0.14
CA HIS A 310 -15.99 11.45 0.36
C HIS A 310 -14.65 12.02 -0.12
N GLN A 311 -13.55 11.27 0.00
CA GLN A 311 -12.26 11.64 -0.55
C GLN A 311 -12.28 11.67 -2.09
N ASN A 312 -12.91 10.70 -2.76
CA ASN A 312 -13.09 10.72 -4.22
C ASN A 312 -13.91 11.93 -4.69
N LEU A 313 -14.99 12.29 -3.97
CA LEU A 313 -15.76 13.49 -4.26
C LEU A 313 -14.91 14.75 -4.10
N CYS A 314 -14.11 14.83 -3.03
CA CYS A 314 -13.20 15.95 -2.81
C CYS A 314 -12.24 16.13 -4.00
N VAL A 315 -11.58 15.04 -4.43
CA VAL A 315 -10.66 15.08 -5.57
C VAL A 315 -11.36 15.46 -6.87
N GLY A 316 -12.49 14.82 -7.17
CA GLY A 316 -13.25 15.13 -8.38
C GLY A 316 -13.69 16.60 -8.44
N LEU A 317 -14.12 17.16 -7.30
CA LEU A 317 -14.59 18.54 -7.21
C LEU A 317 -13.46 19.56 -7.35
N TYR A 318 -12.33 19.43 -6.63
CA TYR A 318 -11.25 20.41 -6.80
C TYR A 318 -10.59 20.29 -8.17
N ARG A 319 -10.52 19.08 -8.76
CA ARG A 319 -10.01 18.89 -10.13
C ARG A 319 -10.91 19.58 -11.17
N ARG A 320 -12.24 19.47 -11.02
CA ARG A 320 -13.20 20.22 -11.83
C ARG A 320 -13.05 21.72 -11.63
N ALA A 321 -12.88 22.16 -10.39
CA ALA A 321 -12.70 23.56 -10.04
C ALA A 321 -11.45 24.18 -10.68
N MET A 322 -10.31 23.46 -10.71
CA MET A 322 -9.11 23.92 -11.40
C MET A 322 -9.35 24.20 -12.90
N ARG A 323 -10.27 23.47 -13.52
CA ARG A 323 -10.65 23.71 -14.92
C ARG A 323 -11.60 24.90 -15.08
N THR A 324 -12.52 25.09 -14.15
CA THR A 324 -13.41 26.25 -14.14
C THR A 324 -12.60 27.53 -13.96
N GLY A 325 -11.60 27.52 -13.08
CA GLY A 325 -10.71 28.64 -12.82
C GLY A 325 -11.38 29.82 -12.10
N GLY A 326 -10.58 30.61 -11.39
CA GLY A 326 -11.01 31.88 -10.80
C GLY A 326 -12.20 31.80 -9.85
N GLU A 327 -12.99 32.87 -9.76
CA GLU A 327 -14.10 32.96 -8.80
C GLU A 327 -15.23 31.97 -9.08
N ALA A 328 -15.44 31.58 -10.34
CA ALA A 328 -16.48 30.62 -10.72
C ALA A 328 -16.21 29.21 -10.17
N ALA A 329 -14.96 28.90 -9.84
CA ALA A 329 -14.54 27.64 -9.26
C ALA A 329 -14.77 27.52 -7.75
N ILE A 330 -15.02 28.64 -7.05
CA ILE A 330 -15.12 28.71 -5.59
C ILE A 330 -16.23 27.80 -5.01
N PRO A 331 -17.45 27.71 -5.60
CA PRO A 331 -18.49 26.82 -5.08
C PRO A 331 -18.07 25.34 -5.07
N ASP A 332 -17.35 24.89 -6.10
CA ASP A 332 -16.83 23.52 -6.17
C ASP A 332 -15.71 23.28 -5.15
N LEU A 333 -14.85 24.28 -4.93
CA LEU A 333 -13.80 24.19 -3.91
C LEU A 333 -14.38 24.16 -2.50
N ASP A 334 -15.43 24.94 -2.23
CA ASP A 334 -16.17 24.87 -0.98
C ASP A 334 -16.81 23.50 -0.77
N ALA A 335 -17.35 22.90 -1.83
CA ALA A 335 -17.86 21.54 -1.79
C ALA A 335 -16.73 20.52 -1.56
N ALA A 336 -15.59 20.65 -2.25
CA ALA A 336 -14.43 19.78 -2.09
C ALA A 336 -13.91 19.78 -0.65
N ILE A 337 -13.71 20.97 -0.07
CA ILE A 337 -13.26 21.16 1.32
C ILE A 337 -14.21 20.48 2.31
N ARG A 338 -15.53 20.64 2.13
CA ARG A 338 -16.52 19.93 2.95
C ARG A 338 -16.40 18.41 2.82
N ARG A 339 -16.25 17.90 1.60
CA ARG A 339 -16.13 16.45 1.35
C ARG A 339 -14.83 15.89 1.96
N CYS A 340 -13.70 16.56 1.78
CA CYS A 340 -12.43 16.18 2.42
C CYS A 340 -12.51 16.24 3.95
N THR A 341 -13.20 17.24 4.51
CA THR A 341 -13.42 17.34 5.95
C THR A 341 -14.21 16.15 6.48
N THR A 342 -15.31 15.77 5.82
CA THR A 342 -16.07 14.57 6.18
C THR A 342 -15.22 13.31 6.07
N ALA A 343 -14.40 13.18 5.02
CA ALA A 343 -13.51 12.03 4.87
C ALA A 343 -12.50 11.92 6.01
N ARG A 344 -11.91 13.05 6.43
CA ARG A 344 -10.92 13.13 7.50
C ARG A 344 -11.54 12.74 8.84
N ASP A 345 -12.76 13.21 9.11
CA ASP A 345 -13.44 12.96 10.37
C ASP A 345 -13.85 11.48 10.48
N ALA A 346 -14.25 10.85 9.36
CA ALA A 346 -14.53 9.41 9.28
C ALA A 346 -13.26 8.52 9.33
N LEU A 347 -12.10 9.06 8.98
CA LEU A 347 -10.81 8.35 8.92
C LEU A 347 -9.75 9.08 9.75
N PRO A 348 -9.83 9.03 11.09
CA PRO A 348 -8.95 9.80 11.96
C PRO A 348 -7.52 9.22 12.01
N ILE A 349 -6.55 10.09 12.30
CA ILE A 349 -5.11 9.77 12.26
C ILE A 349 -4.71 8.59 13.16
N ASN A 350 -5.38 8.41 14.29
CA ASN A 350 -5.10 7.34 15.25
C ASN A 350 -5.56 5.94 14.79
N GLU A 351 -6.46 5.88 13.81
CA GLU A 351 -7.00 4.62 13.30
C GLU A 351 -6.49 4.32 11.88
N SER A 352 -6.39 5.34 11.04
CA SER A 352 -6.02 5.21 9.62
C SER A 352 -5.02 6.28 9.20
N PRO A 353 -3.78 6.27 9.75
CA PRO A 353 -2.82 7.36 9.53
C PRO A 353 -2.49 7.60 8.06
N LEU A 354 -2.38 6.53 7.26
CA LEU A 354 -2.09 6.65 5.82
C LEU A 354 -3.24 7.28 5.02
N ASP A 355 -4.48 6.90 5.33
CA ASP A 355 -5.66 7.50 4.71
C ASP A 355 -5.81 8.95 5.17
N TRP A 356 -5.60 9.22 6.45
CA TRP A 356 -5.65 10.57 7.00
C TRP A 356 -4.63 11.49 6.35
N GLY A 357 -3.38 11.05 6.17
CA GLY A 357 -2.34 11.82 5.47
C GLY A 357 -2.75 12.16 4.03
N MET A 358 -3.36 11.20 3.32
CA MET A 358 -3.84 11.41 1.95
C MET A 358 -4.95 12.46 1.92
N ILE A 359 -5.90 12.36 2.86
CA ILE A 359 -7.03 13.25 2.94
C ILE A 359 -6.58 14.66 3.34
N GLN A 360 -5.64 14.78 4.28
CA GLN A 360 -5.06 16.07 4.66
C GLN A 360 -4.31 16.73 3.52
N ASN A 361 -3.50 15.97 2.78
CA ASN A 361 -2.86 16.46 1.56
C ASN A 361 -3.90 17.00 0.56
N ASN A 362 -4.96 16.25 0.30
CA ASN A 362 -6.01 16.67 -0.65
C ASN A 362 -6.85 17.86 -0.13
N LEU A 363 -7.08 17.94 1.18
CA LEU A 363 -7.74 19.08 1.81
C LEU A 363 -6.89 20.35 1.64
N ALA A 364 -5.58 20.24 1.90
CA ALA A 364 -4.63 21.32 1.72
C ALA A 364 -4.55 21.78 0.26
N VAL A 365 -4.56 20.84 -0.71
CA VAL A 365 -4.67 21.16 -2.15
C VAL A 365 -5.94 21.96 -2.45
N ALA A 366 -7.11 21.52 -1.98
CA ALA A 366 -8.37 22.22 -2.23
C ALA A 366 -8.37 23.64 -1.61
N ASN A 367 -7.84 23.79 -0.40
CA ASN A 367 -7.67 25.10 0.25
C ASN A 367 -6.68 25.99 -0.51
N ALA A 368 -5.58 25.43 -1.00
CA ALA A 368 -4.56 26.17 -1.74
C ALA A 368 -5.08 26.69 -3.09
N ILE A 369 -5.79 25.86 -3.85
CA ILE A 369 -6.44 26.27 -5.11
C ILE A 369 -7.42 27.41 -4.84
N LYS A 370 -8.26 27.27 -3.81
CA LYS A 370 -9.23 28.30 -3.40
C LYS A 370 -8.54 29.60 -3.01
N ALA A 371 -7.47 29.54 -2.23
CA ALA A 371 -6.70 30.70 -1.82
C ALA A 371 -6.05 31.41 -3.03
N THR A 372 -5.54 30.63 -3.99
CA THR A 372 -4.93 31.13 -5.22
C THR A 372 -5.95 31.87 -6.08
N PHE A 373 -7.09 31.24 -6.40
CA PHE A 373 -8.16 31.86 -7.18
C PHE A 373 -8.79 33.08 -6.51
N ALA A 374 -8.83 33.10 -5.18
CA ALA A 374 -9.33 34.24 -4.41
C ALA A 374 -8.27 35.32 -4.14
N ASN A 375 -7.03 35.17 -4.61
CA ASN A 375 -5.90 36.05 -4.33
C ASN A 375 -5.69 36.32 -2.82
N LYS A 376 -5.73 35.25 -2.00
CA LYS A 376 -5.62 35.32 -0.53
C LYS A 376 -4.31 34.68 -0.04
N PRO A 377 -3.17 35.41 -0.02
CA PRO A 377 -1.88 34.86 0.41
C PRO A 377 -1.89 34.33 1.85
N ALA A 378 -2.58 34.99 2.79
CA ALA A 378 -2.71 34.49 4.17
C ALA A 378 -3.46 33.14 4.26
N ALA A 379 -4.35 32.85 3.31
CA ALA A 379 -5.02 31.55 3.23
C ALA A 379 -4.12 30.48 2.58
N LEU A 380 -3.17 30.86 1.74
CA LEU A 380 -2.11 29.94 1.26
C LEU A 380 -1.17 29.54 2.39
N GLU A 381 -0.77 30.47 3.26
CA GLU A 381 0.04 30.16 4.44
C GLU A 381 -0.66 29.16 5.37
N ALA A 382 -1.98 29.28 5.53
CA ALA A 382 -2.77 28.30 6.26
C ALA A 382 -2.77 26.92 5.58
N ALA A 383 -2.84 26.86 4.25
CA ALA A 383 -2.75 25.61 3.50
C ALA A 383 -1.36 24.95 3.61
N ILE A 384 -0.27 25.72 3.66
CA ILE A 384 1.09 25.21 3.95
C ILE A 384 1.11 24.51 5.32
N ALA A 385 0.49 25.10 6.34
CA ALA A 385 0.39 24.46 7.64
C ALA A 385 -0.41 23.14 7.61
N GLU A 386 -1.41 23.02 6.74
CA GLU A 386 -2.15 21.76 6.54
C GLU A 386 -1.30 20.69 5.84
N PHE A 387 -0.48 21.06 4.85
CA PHE A 387 0.48 20.14 4.23
C PHE A 387 1.52 19.63 5.23
N ASN A 388 2.07 20.50 6.07
CA ASN A 388 3.01 20.10 7.13
C ASN A 388 2.37 19.09 8.11
N ARG A 389 1.05 19.16 8.32
CA ARG A 389 0.35 18.13 9.12
C ARG A 389 0.24 16.79 8.40
N ALA A 390 0.13 16.77 7.07
CA ALA A 390 0.15 15.51 6.31
C ALA A 390 1.48 14.76 6.48
N GLU A 391 2.59 15.48 6.68
CA GLU A 391 3.92 14.90 6.96
C GLU A 391 4.00 14.17 8.32
N GLU A 392 3.13 14.51 9.29
CA GLU A 392 3.04 13.76 10.55
C GLU A 392 2.67 12.29 10.30
N ALA A 393 1.85 12.04 9.28
CA ALA A 393 1.50 10.70 8.81
C ALA A 393 2.49 10.17 7.76
N TYR A 394 2.97 11.04 6.88
CA TYR A 394 3.88 10.72 5.77
C TYR A 394 5.33 11.05 6.10
N ARG A 395 5.83 10.42 7.16
CA ARG A 395 7.24 10.54 7.53
C ARG A 395 8.13 10.02 6.40
N HIS A 396 9.14 10.81 6.03
CA HIS A 396 10.08 10.51 4.95
C HIS A 396 10.76 9.13 5.09
N ASP A 397 11.14 8.75 6.31
CA ASP A 397 11.84 7.49 6.58
C ASP A 397 10.96 6.24 6.42
N LEU A 398 9.63 6.40 6.50
CA LEU A 398 8.66 5.31 6.41
C LEU A 398 7.93 5.28 5.07
N TYR A 399 7.56 6.45 4.55
CA TYR A 399 6.72 6.61 3.36
C TYR A 399 7.30 7.66 2.40
N PRO A 400 8.53 7.47 1.91
CA PRO A 400 9.24 8.48 1.10
C PRO A 400 8.50 8.88 -0.17
N ALA A 401 7.75 7.95 -0.78
CA ALA A 401 6.90 8.23 -1.93
C ALA A 401 5.77 9.23 -1.60
N LYS A 402 5.10 9.04 -0.46
CA LYS A 402 4.00 9.90 0.00
C LYS A 402 4.49 11.24 0.52
N TRP A 403 5.63 11.23 1.18
CA TRP A 403 6.33 12.45 1.56
C TRP A 403 6.67 13.29 0.31
N ALA A 404 7.25 12.69 -0.74
CA ALA A 404 7.58 13.41 -1.97
C ALA A 404 6.35 14.02 -2.68
N GLU A 405 5.19 13.36 -2.63
CA GLU A 405 3.93 13.91 -3.13
C GLU A 405 3.52 15.19 -2.36
N VAL A 406 3.72 15.25 -1.04
CA VAL A 406 3.44 16.45 -0.23
C VAL A 406 4.45 17.57 -0.54
N GLU A 407 5.72 17.22 -0.60
CA GLU A 407 6.83 18.16 -0.82
C GLU A 407 6.73 18.89 -2.17
N VAL A 408 6.36 18.20 -3.25
CA VAL A 408 6.18 18.88 -4.54
C VAL A 408 5.01 19.89 -4.51
N ASN A 409 3.94 19.58 -3.77
CA ASN A 409 2.82 20.50 -3.56
C ASN A 409 3.25 21.70 -2.72
N LEU A 410 4.06 21.49 -1.67
CA LEU A 410 4.65 22.58 -0.90
C LEU A 410 5.51 23.50 -1.78
N GLY A 411 6.35 22.94 -2.65
CA GLY A 411 7.12 23.71 -3.63
C GLY A 411 6.24 24.59 -4.53
N GLU A 412 5.13 24.05 -5.03
CA GLU A 412 4.16 24.81 -5.84
C GLU A 412 3.46 25.91 -5.03
N LEU A 413 3.06 25.63 -3.80
CA LEU A 413 2.44 26.61 -2.91
C LEU A 413 3.38 27.77 -2.59
N HIS A 414 4.66 27.47 -2.33
CA HIS A 414 5.69 28.47 -2.11
C HIS A 414 5.89 29.36 -3.35
N CYS A 415 5.83 28.78 -4.55
CA CYS A 415 5.83 29.56 -5.80
C CYS A 415 4.63 30.51 -5.85
N ASN A 416 3.42 29.99 -5.60
CA ASN A 416 2.19 30.79 -5.61
C ASN A 416 2.18 31.89 -4.54
N LEU A 417 2.74 31.62 -3.36
CA LEU A 417 2.89 32.61 -2.31
C LEU A 417 3.82 33.74 -2.77
N ALA A 418 5.01 33.42 -3.30
CA ALA A 418 5.96 34.40 -3.83
C ALA A 418 5.33 35.29 -4.92
N ARG A 419 4.57 34.69 -5.83
CA ARG A 419 3.84 35.40 -6.89
C ARG A 419 2.79 36.37 -6.33
N LEU A 420 1.96 35.91 -5.40
CA LEU A 420 0.84 36.72 -4.87
C LEU A 420 1.30 37.82 -3.93
N THR A 421 2.34 37.58 -3.11
CA THR A 421 2.89 38.58 -2.18
C THR A 421 3.91 39.50 -2.85
N LYS A 422 4.44 39.10 -4.01
CA LYS A 422 5.61 39.72 -4.66
C LYS A 422 6.83 39.74 -3.73
N ASP A 423 6.97 38.69 -2.94
CA ASP A 423 8.08 38.49 -2.01
C ASP A 423 8.94 37.30 -2.47
N ALA A 424 10.26 37.45 -2.39
CA ALA A 424 11.21 36.39 -2.68
C ALA A 424 11.35 35.37 -1.53
N ALA A 425 10.97 35.74 -0.31
CA ALA A 425 11.17 34.90 0.89
C ALA A 425 10.65 33.45 0.75
N PRO A 426 9.51 33.17 0.08
CA PRO A 426 9.03 31.80 -0.09
C PRO A 426 9.81 30.96 -1.11
N ILE A 427 10.65 31.55 -1.96
CA ILE A 427 11.25 30.87 -3.12
C ILE A 427 12.27 29.81 -2.71
N ASP A 428 13.23 30.16 -1.86
CA ASP A 428 14.30 29.23 -1.45
C ASP A 428 13.74 28.01 -0.66
N PRO A 429 12.79 28.17 0.28
CA PRO A 429 12.07 27.04 0.85
C PRO A 429 11.33 26.19 -0.20
N GLY A 430 10.63 26.83 -1.14
CA GLY A 430 9.93 26.12 -2.21
C GLY A 430 10.86 25.27 -3.09
N LEU A 431 12.07 25.78 -3.38
CA LEU A 431 13.08 25.03 -4.12
C LEU A 431 13.54 23.81 -3.35
N ALA A 432 13.81 23.96 -2.04
CA ALA A 432 14.22 22.83 -1.20
C ALA A 432 13.18 21.69 -1.20
N HIS A 433 11.90 22.03 -1.06
CA HIS A 433 10.81 21.06 -1.12
C HIS A 433 10.72 20.37 -2.49
N ALA A 434 10.72 21.14 -3.58
CA ALA A 434 10.60 20.58 -4.92
C ALA A 434 11.82 19.73 -5.34
N GLU A 435 13.03 20.11 -4.91
CA GLU A 435 14.27 19.34 -5.14
C GLU A 435 14.29 18.04 -4.33
N GLY A 436 13.82 18.07 -3.08
CA GLY A 436 13.64 16.87 -2.24
C GLY A 436 12.67 15.87 -2.87
N ALA A 437 11.51 16.36 -3.33
CA ALA A 437 10.54 15.54 -4.05
C ALA A 437 11.11 14.93 -5.35
N LEU A 438 11.82 15.75 -6.15
CA LEU A 438 12.45 15.29 -7.40
C LEU A 438 13.44 14.14 -7.16
N ALA A 439 14.27 14.25 -6.12
CA ALA A 439 15.25 13.21 -5.79
C ALA A 439 14.57 11.85 -5.52
N GLU A 440 13.46 11.87 -4.77
CA GLU A 440 12.67 10.67 -4.49
C GLU A 440 11.97 10.13 -5.75
N PHE A 441 11.30 10.97 -6.54
CA PHE A 441 10.65 10.51 -7.78
C PHE A 441 11.63 9.91 -8.78
N MET A 442 12.85 10.48 -8.87
CA MET A 442 13.93 9.90 -9.67
C MET A 442 14.41 8.56 -9.12
N ARG A 443 14.50 8.42 -7.79
CA ARG A 443 14.85 7.15 -7.13
C ARG A 443 13.84 6.04 -7.45
N PHE A 444 12.55 6.38 -7.53
CA PHE A 444 11.49 5.43 -7.88
C PHE A 444 11.31 5.20 -9.38
N GLY A 445 11.93 6.01 -10.24
CA GLY A 445 11.77 5.91 -11.70
C GLY A 445 10.37 6.29 -12.19
N VAL A 446 9.71 7.24 -11.53
CA VAL A 446 8.36 7.73 -11.90
C VAL A 446 8.51 9.04 -12.66
N ASP A 447 8.75 8.95 -13.97
CA ASP A 447 9.10 10.10 -14.81
C ASP A 447 8.02 11.19 -14.84
N ALA A 448 6.75 10.81 -14.79
CA ALA A 448 5.65 11.77 -14.76
C ALA A 448 5.75 12.72 -13.56
N TYR A 449 6.03 12.18 -12.37
CA TYR A 449 6.19 12.98 -11.15
C TYR A 449 7.51 13.74 -11.11
N ALA A 450 8.59 13.13 -11.60
CA ALA A 450 9.87 13.83 -11.75
C ALA A 450 9.75 15.03 -12.70
N ASN A 451 9.02 14.90 -13.81
CA ASN A 451 8.78 16.00 -14.75
C ASN A 451 7.96 17.13 -14.12
N TYR A 452 6.94 16.79 -13.33
CA TYR A 452 6.17 17.78 -12.58
C TYR A 452 7.04 18.54 -11.58
N ALA A 453 7.84 17.84 -10.77
CA ALA A 453 8.77 18.48 -9.84
C ALA A 453 9.79 19.39 -10.55
N ARG A 454 10.33 18.97 -11.70
CA ARG A 454 11.20 19.82 -12.54
C ARG A 454 10.51 21.09 -13.02
N ALA A 455 9.22 21.00 -13.39
CA ALA A 455 8.45 22.17 -13.80
C ALA A 455 8.26 23.16 -12.64
N VAL A 456 7.96 22.66 -11.43
CA VAL A 456 7.87 23.49 -10.22
C VAL A 456 9.21 24.17 -9.92
N ILE A 457 10.32 23.43 -9.97
CA ILE A 457 11.68 23.99 -9.80
C ILE A 457 11.96 25.09 -10.84
N ALA A 458 11.64 24.87 -12.11
CA ALA A 458 11.85 25.85 -13.16
C ALA A 458 11.04 27.14 -12.94
N ASN A 459 9.80 27.02 -12.45
CA ASN A 459 8.95 28.16 -12.11
C ASN A 459 9.55 28.96 -10.94
N LEU A 460 9.99 28.28 -9.89
CA LEU A 460 10.67 28.89 -8.74
C LEU A 460 12.00 29.54 -9.12
N GLN A 461 12.79 28.95 -10.02
CA GLN A 461 14.02 29.55 -10.53
C GLN A 461 13.73 30.82 -11.36
N THR A 462 12.65 30.82 -12.14
CA THR A 462 12.18 32.01 -12.85
C THR A 462 11.80 33.11 -11.87
N CYS A 463 11.03 32.78 -10.84
CA CYS A 463 10.70 33.68 -9.73
C CYS A 463 11.95 34.23 -9.02
N ARG A 464 12.98 33.39 -8.84
CA ARG A 464 14.22 33.79 -8.15
C ARG A 464 14.99 34.86 -8.92
N ALA A 465 14.96 34.79 -10.25
CA ALA A 465 15.62 35.76 -11.12
C ALA A 465 14.85 37.10 -11.13
N ASP A 466 13.52 37.05 -11.17
CA ASP A 466 12.64 38.21 -11.09
C ASP A 466 11.28 37.80 -10.51
N VAL A 467 10.99 38.23 -9.28
CA VAL A 467 9.74 37.91 -8.58
C VAL A 467 8.52 38.47 -9.31
N ALA A 468 8.67 39.58 -10.03
CA ALA A 468 7.59 40.16 -10.83
C ALA A 468 7.28 39.33 -12.09
N ALA A 469 8.21 38.48 -12.53
CA ALA A 469 8.08 37.59 -13.68
C ALA A 469 7.70 36.15 -13.29
N CYS A 470 7.32 35.91 -12.03
CA CYS A 470 6.87 34.61 -11.54
C CYS A 470 5.75 34.00 -12.41
N LYS A 471 5.97 32.77 -12.89
CA LYS A 471 5.00 31.97 -13.67
C LYS A 471 4.63 30.68 -12.95
N CYS A 472 4.07 30.83 -11.76
CA CYS A 472 3.52 29.70 -10.99
C CYS A 472 2.14 29.32 -11.55
N SER A 473 1.62 28.14 -11.21
CA SER A 473 0.30 27.70 -11.62
C SER A 473 -0.79 28.69 -11.18
N GLU A 474 -1.69 29.03 -12.10
CA GLU A 474 -2.82 29.93 -11.84
C GLU A 474 -4.07 29.19 -11.40
#